data_AF-A0A561DYD8-F1
#
_entry.id   AF-A0A561DYD8-F1
#
_cell.length_a   1.000
_cell.length_b   1.000
_cell.length_c   1.000
_cell.angle_alpha   90.00
_cell.angle_beta   90.00
_cell.angle_gamma   90.00
#
_symmetry.space_group_name_H-M   'P 1'
#
loop_
_entity.id
_entity.type
_entity.pdbx_description
1 polymer ?
#
loop_
_entity_poly.entity_id
_entity_poly.type
_entity_poly.pdbx_seq_one_letter_code
_entity_poly.pdbx_strand_id
1 'polypeptide(L)'
;MKFRGLVLTLAILVMPTVALANTFPANHEEKPCDCKEGKRHHMTHKDWKAMMAEREQKLLAWVSQYTPEKKAEWTRVLEEKKNLRNQWMSPENSAKREQWKKERIAKMEALKKQFELGKITKEEFIKQSHGGKEMGHWKTFHELRIAVDKKDSKQAAILLNQLLEQTKQHNQLMKEKLAK
;
A
#
# COMPACT_ATOMS: atom_id res chain seq x y z
N MET A 1 19.18 -11.77 77.75
CA MET A 1 18.46 -12.44 76.64
C MET A 1 19.45 -12.63 75.50
N LYS A 2 19.91 -13.86 75.26
CA LYS A 2 19.57 -14.74 74.12
C LYS A 2 20.25 -14.33 72.79
N PHE A 3 21.04 -15.30 72.31
CA PHE A 3 21.89 -15.35 71.12
C PHE A 3 21.13 -15.41 69.77
N ARG A 4 21.93 -15.29 68.69
CA ARG A 4 21.79 -15.84 67.31
C ARG A 4 21.04 -14.93 66.34
N GLY A 5 21.43 -14.76 65.07
CA GLY A 5 22.43 -15.44 64.26
C GLY A 5 22.49 -14.81 62.87
N LEU A 6 23.56 -15.14 62.16
CA LEU A 6 23.88 -14.79 60.79
C LEU A 6 22.87 -15.43 59.81
N VAL A 7 22.32 -14.67 58.86
CA VAL A 7 21.65 -15.23 57.67
C VAL A 7 22.02 -14.39 56.44
N LEU A 8 22.90 -14.98 55.62
CA LEU A 8 23.10 -14.60 54.22
C LEU A 8 21.77 -14.78 53.46
N THR A 9 21.34 -13.76 52.72
CA THR A 9 20.31 -13.91 51.68
C THR A 9 20.90 -13.62 50.31
N LEU A 10 21.01 -14.69 49.54
CA LEU A 10 21.45 -14.78 48.17
C LEU A 10 20.32 -14.24 47.26
N ALA A 11 20.47 -13.04 46.72
CA ALA A 11 19.51 -12.48 45.76
C ALA A 11 19.81 -13.00 44.35
N ILE A 12 19.22 -14.15 43.99
CA ILE A 12 19.13 -14.60 42.59
C ILE A 12 17.91 -13.91 41.98
N LEU A 13 18.13 -12.81 41.27
CA LEU A 13 17.08 -12.14 40.50
C LEU A 13 17.08 -12.72 39.08
N VAL A 14 16.35 -13.83 38.90
CA VAL A 14 16.04 -14.38 37.58
C VAL A 14 15.04 -13.43 36.92
N MET A 15 15.50 -12.61 35.98
CA MET A 15 14.59 -11.86 35.10
C MET A 15 14.03 -12.83 34.05
N PRO A 16 12.70 -12.98 33.92
CA PRO A 16 12.12 -13.60 32.75
C PRO A 16 12.19 -12.57 31.62
N THR A 17 13.11 -12.76 30.68
CA THR A 17 13.09 -12.09 29.39
C THR A 17 11.89 -12.62 28.61
N VAL A 18 10.75 -11.94 28.76
CA VAL A 18 9.61 -12.11 27.86
C VAL A 18 10.02 -11.64 26.47
N ALA A 19 10.44 -12.59 25.64
CA ALA A 19 10.53 -12.40 24.20
C ALA A 19 9.09 -12.16 23.69
N LEU A 20 8.73 -10.90 23.48
CA LEU A 20 7.51 -10.54 22.79
C LEU A 20 7.66 -10.96 21.33
N ALA A 21 7.17 -12.16 21.01
CA ALA A 21 6.94 -12.55 19.62
C ALA A 21 5.88 -11.59 19.06
N ASN A 22 6.31 -10.63 18.22
CA ASN A 22 5.41 -9.79 17.45
C ASN A 22 4.71 -10.64 16.37
N THR A 23 3.72 -11.44 16.78
CA THR A 23 2.67 -11.91 15.89
C THR A 23 1.66 -10.78 15.73
N PHE A 24 1.98 -9.83 14.85
CA PHE A 24 0.93 -9.01 14.25
C PHE A 24 0.39 -9.78 13.04
N PRO A 25 -0.76 -10.48 13.14
CA PRO A 25 -1.55 -10.70 11.94
C PRO A 25 -1.88 -9.30 11.41
N ALA A 26 -1.65 -9.07 10.12
CA ALA A 26 -2.20 -7.90 9.47
C ALA A 26 -3.71 -7.97 9.71
N ASN A 27 -4.21 -7.12 10.61
CA ASN A 27 -5.63 -6.94 10.86
C ASN A 27 -6.18 -6.23 9.63
N HIS A 28 -6.34 -6.99 8.55
CA HIS A 28 -7.26 -6.62 7.50
C HIS A 28 -8.60 -6.49 8.21
N GLU A 29 -9.19 -5.29 8.23
CA GLU A 29 -10.63 -5.20 8.47
C GLU A 29 -11.25 -6.29 7.59
N GLU A 30 -11.79 -7.32 8.22
CA GLU A 30 -12.64 -8.30 7.57
C GLU A 30 -13.81 -7.50 7.00
N LYS A 31 -13.65 -7.01 5.76
CA LYS A 31 -14.80 -7.08 4.86
C LYS A 31 -15.22 -8.53 4.94
N PRO A 32 -16.48 -8.84 5.30
CA PRO A 32 -16.92 -10.22 5.42
C PRO A 32 -16.48 -10.94 4.15
N CYS A 33 -15.49 -11.82 4.29
CA CYS A 33 -15.17 -12.75 3.24
C CYS A 33 -16.37 -13.67 3.26
N ASP A 34 -17.35 -13.41 2.40
CA ASP A 34 -18.48 -14.30 2.23
C ASP A 34 -17.95 -15.56 1.54
N CYS A 35 -17.28 -16.39 2.33
CA CYS A 35 -16.75 -17.69 1.95
C CYS A 35 -17.87 -18.73 1.87
N LYS A 36 -19.13 -18.32 2.03
CA LYS A 36 -20.31 -19.14 1.77
C LYS A 36 -20.74 -18.93 0.33
N GLU A 37 -20.42 -19.89 -0.53
CA GLU A 37 -21.25 -20.35 -1.68
C GLU A 37 -22.14 -19.31 -2.41
N GLY A 38 -21.62 -18.12 -2.63
CA GLY A 38 -22.26 -17.07 -3.42
C GLY A 38 -21.23 -16.55 -4.39
N LYS A 39 -21.42 -16.84 -5.68
CA LYS A 39 -20.67 -16.35 -6.84
C LYS A 39 -19.61 -15.32 -6.46
N ARG A 40 -18.33 -15.71 -6.46
CA ARG A 40 -17.23 -14.75 -6.54
C ARG A 40 -17.53 -13.87 -7.75
N HIS A 41 -18.10 -12.69 -7.52
CA HIS A 41 -18.26 -11.73 -8.59
C HIS A 41 -16.84 -11.36 -8.99
N HIS A 42 -16.32 -12.03 -10.02
CA HIS A 42 -15.13 -11.60 -10.71
C HIS A 42 -15.43 -10.18 -11.15
N MET A 43 -14.87 -9.21 -10.43
CA MET A 43 -15.09 -7.80 -10.69
C MET A 43 -14.79 -7.56 -12.17
N THR A 44 -15.83 -7.24 -12.95
CA THR A 44 -15.66 -7.08 -14.38
C THR A 44 -14.87 -5.79 -14.64
N HIS A 45 -14.28 -5.66 -15.82
CA HIS A 45 -13.57 -4.43 -16.18
C HIS A 45 -14.47 -3.17 -16.10
N LYS A 46 -15.79 -3.33 -16.32
CA LYS A 46 -16.77 -2.25 -16.16
C LYS A 46 -16.91 -1.83 -14.69
N ASP A 47 -17.04 -2.79 -13.79
CA ASP A 47 -17.15 -2.55 -12.34
C ASP A 47 -15.89 -1.86 -11.79
N TRP A 48 -14.72 -2.27 -12.28
CA TRP A 48 -13.45 -1.64 -11.91
C TRP A 48 -13.38 -0.16 -12.35
N LYS A 49 -13.81 0.15 -13.58
CA LYS A 49 -13.80 1.53 -14.08
C LYS A 49 -14.76 2.42 -13.26
N ALA A 50 -15.94 1.91 -12.93
CA ALA A 50 -16.91 2.61 -12.09
C ALA A 50 -16.35 2.86 -10.68
N MET A 51 -15.77 1.84 -10.04
CA MET A 51 -15.14 1.96 -8.72
C MET A 51 -14.01 3.00 -8.72
N MET A 52 -13.18 3.04 -9.76
CA MET A 52 -12.10 4.02 -9.86
C MET A 52 -12.62 5.45 -10.03
N ALA A 53 -13.70 5.64 -10.80
CA ALA A 53 -14.35 6.94 -10.95
C ALA A 53 -14.98 7.43 -9.64
N GLU A 54 -15.66 6.54 -8.91
CA GLU A 54 -16.23 6.85 -7.59
C GLU A 54 -15.13 7.26 -6.60
N ARG A 55 -14.00 6.53 -6.58
CA ARG A 55 -12.86 6.84 -5.73
C ARG A 55 -12.26 8.22 -6.05
N GLU A 56 -12.18 8.57 -7.33
CA GLU A 56 -11.68 9.87 -7.77
C GLU A 56 -12.61 11.01 -7.35
N GLN A 57 -13.93 10.83 -7.50
CA GLN A 57 -14.92 11.81 -7.04
C GLN A 57 -14.83 12.04 -5.53
N LYS A 58 -14.75 10.97 -4.73
CA LYS A 58 -14.54 11.06 -3.28
C LYS A 58 -13.27 11.81 -2.93
N LEU A 59 -12.17 11.50 -3.62
CA LEU A 59 -10.90 12.20 -3.43
C LEU A 59 -11.04 13.70 -3.70
N LEU A 60 -11.65 14.11 -4.81
CA LEU A 60 -11.85 15.52 -5.15
C LEU A 60 -12.81 16.25 -4.18
N ALA A 61 -13.79 15.54 -3.63
CA ALA A 61 -14.65 16.06 -2.57
C ALA A 61 -13.82 16.37 -1.31
N TRP A 62 -12.99 15.43 -0.86
CA TRP A 62 -12.10 15.64 0.29
C TRP A 62 -11.07 16.74 0.03
N VAL A 63 -10.51 16.81 -1.18
CA VAL A 63 -9.62 17.91 -1.57
C VAL A 63 -10.32 19.26 -1.45
N SER A 64 -11.57 19.36 -1.93
CA SER A 64 -12.34 20.61 -1.84
C SER A 64 -12.62 21.03 -0.39
N GLN A 65 -12.68 20.06 0.53
CA GLN A 65 -12.96 20.31 1.94
C GLN A 65 -11.70 20.62 2.76
N TYR A 66 -10.61 19.89 2.54
CA TYR A 66 -9.44 19.92 3.43
C TYR A 66 -8.20 20.59 2.83
N THR A 67 -8.09 20.67 1.50
CA THR A 67 -6.98 21.34 0.80
C THR A 67 -7.48 22.07 -0.46
N PRO A 68 -8.47 22.98 -0.32
CA PRO A 68 -9.11 23.64 -1.47
C PRO A 68 -8.11 24.40 -2.35
N GLU A 69 -7.05 24.94 -1.75
CA GLU A 69 -5.96 25.65 -2.42
C GLU A 69 -5.19 24.76 -3.43
N LYS A 70 -5.21 23.43 -3.26
CA LYS A 70 -4.57 22.47 -4.17
C LYS A 70 -5.51 21.79 -5.14
N LYS A 71 -6.80 22.16 -5.15
CA LYS A 71 -7.82 21.51 -5.99
C LYS A 71 -7.50 21.55 -7.48
N ALA A 72 -6.99 22.68 -7.97
CA ALA A 72 -6.58 22.83 -9.37
C ALA A 72 -5.41 21.90 -9.72
N GLU A 73 -4.42 21.82 -8.84
CA GLU A 73 -3.27 20.93 -9.02
C GLU A 73 -3.68 19.45 -9.02
N TRP A 74 -4.55 19.06 -8.07
CA TRP A 74 -5.12 17.72 -8.00
C TRP A 74 -5.85 17.34 -9.29
N THR A 75 -6.71 18.23 -9.80
CA THR A 75 -7.47 17.99 -11.04
C THR A 75 -6.52 17.75 -12.21
N ARG A 76 -5.48 18.59 -12.35
CA ARG A 76 -4.46 18.45 -13.39
C ARG A 76 -3.71 17.11 -13.30
N VAL A 77 -3.25 16.73 -12.11
CA VAL A 77 -2.47 15.51 -11.90
C VAL A 77 -3.31 14.25 -12.15
N LEU A 78 -4.59 14.27 -11.77
CA LEU A 78 -5.51 13.16 -12.05
C LEU A 78 -5.85 13.04 -13.53
N GLU A 79 -6.04 14.16 -14.23
CA GLU A 79 -6.30 14.15 -15.67
C GLU A 79 -5.08 13.64 -16.45
N GLU A 80 -3.88 14.08 -16.08
CA GLU A 80 -2.64 13.55 -16.63
C GLU A 80 -2.53 12.04 -16.41
N LYS A 81 -2.87 11.53 -15.22
CA LYS A 81 -2.86 10.10 -14.92
C LYS A 81 -3.80 9.32 -15.84
N LYS A 82 -5.01 9.85 -16.09
CA LYS A 82 -5.97 9.23 -17.02
C LYS A 82 -5.42 9.20 -18.44
N ASN A 83 -4.84 10.30 -18.91
CA ASN A 83 -4.26 10.41 -20.24
C ASN A 83 -3.10 9.43 -20.44
N LEU A 84 -2.18 9.36 -19.48
CA LEU A 84 -1.07 8.39 -19.50
C LEU A 84 -1.58 6.95 -19.49
N ARG A 85 -2.62 6.64 -18.71
CA ARG A 85 -3.25 5.32 -18.72
C ARG A 85 -3.86 5.01 -20.09
N ASN A 86 -4.58 5.96 -20.69
CA ASN A 86 -5.23 5.76 -21.98
C ASN A 86 -4.17 5.55 -23.09
N GLN A 87 -3.11 6.35 -23.10
CA GLN A 87 -1.96 6.15 -23.98
C GLN A 87 -1.33 4.76 -23.75
N TRP A 88 -1.07 4.38 -22.51
CA TRP A 88 -0.52 3.06 -22.21
C TRP A 88 -1.41 1.91 -22.66
N MET A 89 -2.73 2.06 -22.63
CA MET A 89 -3.71 1.05 -23.03
C MET A 89 -4.05 1.07 -24.53
N SER A 90 -3.58 2.06 -25.28
CA SER A 90 -3.86 2.22 -26.71
C SER A 90 -3.30 1.09 -27.57
N PRO A 91 -3.88 0.79 -28.75
CA PRO A 91 -3.36 -0.25 -29.66
C PRO A 91 -1.87 -0.05 -30.01
N GLU A 92 -1.43 1.20 -30.16
CA GLU A 92 -0.07 1.59 -30.55
C GLU A 92 0.98 1.11 -29.54
N ASN A 93 0.61 1.06 -28.26
CA ASN A 93 1.50 0.61 -27.18
C ASN A 93 1.32 -0.89 -26.84
N SER A 94 0.54 -1.66 -27.61
CA SER A 94 0.27 -3.08 -27.33
C SER A 94 1.54 -3.94 -27.26
N ALA A 95 2.48 -3.77 -28.21
CA ALA A 95 3.74 -4.49 -28.22
C ALA A 95 4.60 -4.18 -26.97
N LYS A 96 4.68 -2.89 -26.60
CA LYS A 96 5.38 -2.46 -25.38
C LYS A 96 4.76 -3.06 -24.11
N ARG A 97 3.42 -3.13 -24.04
CA ARG A 97 2.71 -3.79 -22.92
C ARG A 97 3.05 -5.27 -22.81
N GLU A 98 3.06 -6.00 -23.93
CA GLU A 98 3.37 -7.44 -23.94
C GLU A 98 4.84 -7.70 -23.59
N GLN A 99 5.76 -6.88 -24.09
CA GLN A 99 7.17 -6.96 -23.69
C GLN A 99 7.32 -6.71 -22.19
N TRP A 100 6.73 -5.63 -21.67
CA TRP A 100 6.75 -5.31 -20.24
C TRP A 100 6.18 -6.46 -19.39
N LYS A 101 5.12 -7.13 -19.87
CA LYS A 101 4.52 -8.29 -19.19
C LYS A 101 5.49 -9.47 -19.14
N LYS A 102 6.17 -9.78 -20.24
CA LYS A 102 7.20 -10.84 -20.29
C LYS A 102 8.36 -10.54 -19.34
N GLU A 103 8.89 -9.32 -19.37
CA GLU A 103 9.95 -8.88 -18.45
C GLU A 103 9.53 -8.98 -16.98
N ARG A 104 8.28 -8.60 -16.67
CA ARG A 104 7.71 -8.72 -15.33
C ARG A 104 7.63 -10.16 -14.85
N ILE A 105 7.18 -11.09 -15.71
CA ILE A 105 7.09 -12.52 -15.39
C ILE A 105 8.49 -13.08 -15.13
N ALA A 106 9.43 -12.84 -16.05
CA ALA A 106 10.81 -13.30 -15.91
C ALA A 106 11.47 -12.79 -14.62
N LYS A 107 11.27 -11.50 -14.30
CA LYS A 107 11.77 -10.92 -13.04
C LYS A 107 11.15 -11.59 -11.81
N MET A 108 9.86 -11.90 -11.85
CA MET A 108 9.17 -12.56 -10.73
C MET A 108 9.65 -13.99 -10.54
N GLU A 109 9.86 -14.73 -11.62
CA GLU A 109 10.41 -16.10 -11.57
C GLU A 109 11.83 -16.10 -11.01
N ALA A 110 12.67 -15.17 -11.45
CA ALA A 110 14.02 -15.01 -10.90
C ALA A 110 13.98 -14.69 -9.40
N LEU A 111 13.09 -13.79 -8.98
CA LEU A 111 12.92 -13.44 -7.58
C LEU A 111 12.42 -14.62 -6.74
N LYS A 112 11.47 -15.41 -7.27
CA LYS A 112 10.97 -16.62 -6.63
C LYS A 112 12.09 -17.65 -6.42
N LYS A 113 12.93 -17.87 -7.43
CA LYS A 113 14.10 -18.75 -7.32
C LYS A 113 15.08 -18.26 -6.24
N GLN A 114 15.34 -16.95 -6.16
CA GLN A 114 16.18 -16.39 -5.10
C GLN A 114 15.61 -16.64 -3.70
N PHE A 115 14.30 -16.52 -3.55
CA PHE A 115 13.61 -16.79 -2.28
C PHE A 115 13.64 -18.28 -1.91
N GLU A 116 13.35 -19.18 -2.85
CA GLU A 116 13.40 -20.63 -2.63
C GLU A 116 14.81 -21.13 -2.28
N LEU A 117 15.84 -20.50 -2.86
CA LEU A 117 17.24 -20.77 -2.54
C LEU A 117 17.71 -20.09 -1.24
N GLY A 118 16.83 -19.38 -0.53
CA GLY A 118 17.16 -18.67 0.72
C GLY A 118 18.11 -17.48 0.53
N LYS A 119 18.32 -17.00 -0.70
CA LYS A 119 19.24 -15.86 -1.00
C LYS A 119 18.67 -14.51 -0.60
N ILE A 120 17.34 -14.42 -0.45
CA ILE A 120 16.63 -13.22 -0.01
C ILE A 120 15.63 -13.61 1.07
N THR A 121 15.35 -12.69 1.99
CA THR A 121 14.35 -12.92 3.03
C THR A 121 12.92 -12.81 2.48
N LYS A 122 11.94 -13.22 3.29
CA LYS A 122 10.52 -13.07 2.96
C LYS A 122 10.15 -11.59 2.78
N GLU A 123 10.71 -10.73 3.62
CA GLU A 123 10.47 -9.28 3.60
C GLU A 123 11.03 -8.66 2.31
N GLU A 124 12.24 -9.07 1.91
CA GLU A 124 12.86 -8.63 0.67
C GLU A 124 12.10 -9.12 -0.55
N PHE A 125 11.65 -10.39 -0.53
CA PHE A 125 10.80 -10.95 -1.58
C PHE A 125 9.50 -10.15 -1.74
N ILE A 126 8.79 -9.86 -0.64
CA ILE A 126 7.58 -9.03 -0.66
C ILE A 126 7.89 -7.64 -1.21
N LYS A 127 8.93 -6.96 -0.70
CA LYS A 127 9.32 -5.62 -1.16
C LYS A 127 9.61 -5.58 -2.67
N GLN A 128 10.36 -6.55 -3.18
CA GLN A 128 10.77 -6.59 -4.58
C GLN A 128 9.64 -7.04 -5.52
N SER A 129 8.79 -7.98 -5.10
CA SER A 129 7.68 -8.50 -5.91
C SER A 129 6.61 -7.43 -6.20
N HIS A 130 6.32 -6.58 -5.20
CA HIS A 130 5.45 -5.40 -5.34
C HIS A 130 6.11 -4.24 -6.11
N GLY A 131 7.32 -4.46 -6.64
CA GLY A 131 8.04 -3.51 -7.49
C GLY A 131 8.63 -2.34 -6.71
N GLY A 132 9.01 -2.55 -5.45
CA GLY A 132 9.55 -1.51 -4.58
C GLY A 132 8.51 -0.45 -4.18
N LYS A 133 7.25 -0.58 -4.63
CA LYS A 133 6.15 0.18 -4.07
C LYS A 133 5.95 -0.34 -2.65
N GLU A 134 6.36 0.43 -1.66
CA GLU A 134 5.78 0.26 -0.34
C GLU A 134 4.26 0.29 -0.50
N MET A 135 3.55 -0.48 0.32
CA MET A 135 2.09 -0.49 0.37
C MET A 135 1.48 0.90 0.69
N GLY A 136 2.32 1.94 0.80
CA GLY A 136 2.04 3.35 1.03
C GLY A 136 0.82 3.86 0.29
N HIS A 137 0.71 3.78 -1.04
CA HIS A 137 -0.45 4.36 -1.74
C HIS A 137 -1.82 3.83 -1.27
N TRP A 138 -1.91 2.52 -1.00
CA TRP A 138 -3.13 1.90 -0.50
C TRP A 138 -3.36 2.24 0.96
N LYS A 139 -2.29 2.21 1.75
CA LYS A 139 -2.29 2.58 3.16
C LYS A 139 -2.73 4.05 3.36
N THR A 140 -2.10 4.99 2.65
CA THR A 140 -2.39 6.43 2.73
C THR A 140 -3.83 6.77 2.36
N PHE A 141 -4.42 6.10 1.35
CA PHE A 141 -5.84 6.34 1.01
C PHE A 141 -6.79 5.78 2.06
N HIS A 142 -6.48 4.61 2.62
CA HIS A 142 -7.28 4.04 3.70
C HIS A 142 -7.18 4.89 4.97
N GLU A 143 -5.98 5.34 5.33
CA GLU A 143 -5.73 6.29 6.42
C GLU A 143 -6.46 7.62 6.18
N LEU A 144 -6.52 8.10 4.93
CA LEU A 144 -7.26 9.31 4.60
C LEU A 144 -8.74 9.13 4.88
N ARG A 145 -9.33 8.01 4.45
CA ARG A 145 -10.73 7.70 4.75
C ARG A 145 -10.98 7.72 6.26
N ILE A 146 -10.12 7.07 7.05
CA ILE A 146 -10.22 7.08 8.52
C ILE A 146 -10.12 8.50 9.08
N ALA A 147 -9.19 9.31 8.59
CA ALA A 147 -9.02 10.69 9.04
C ALA A 147 -10.25 11.54 8.75
N VAL A 148 -10.86 11.38 7.57
CA VAL A 148 -12.11 12.06 7.20
C VAL A 148 -13.28 11.59 8.07
N ASP A 149 -13.42 10.27 8.29
CA ASP A 149 -14.48 9.71 9.13
C ASP A 149 -14.37 10.21 10.58
N LYS A 150 -13.13 10.38 11.07
CA LYS A 150 -12.83 10.98 12.38
C LYS A 150 -12.89 12.52 12.40
N LYS A 151 -13.18 13.16 11.26
CA LYS A 151 -13.17 14.62 11.07
C LYS A 151 -11.83 15.28 11.44
N ASP A 152 -10.73 14.53 11.36
CA ASP A 152 -9.38 15.03 11.62
C ASP A 152 -8.87 15.80 10.38
N SER A 153 -9.16 17.09 10.38
CA SER A 153 -8.87 17.98 9.24
C SER A 153 -7.37 18.13 9.00
N LYS A 154 -6.54 18.11 10.05
CA LYS A 154 -5.08 18.23 9.92
C LYS A 154 -4.50 16.98 9.29
N GLN A 155 -4.87 15.81 9.79
CA GLN A 155 -4.38 14.55 9.26
C GLN A 155 -4.88 14.30 7.83
N ALA A 156 -6.15 14.64 7.54
CA ALA A 156 -6.69 14.53 6.19
C ALA A 156 -5.88 15.38 5.19
N ALA A 157 -5.55 16.63 5.53
CA ALA A 157 -4.75 17.50 4.67
C ALA A 157 -3.33 16.97 4.43
N ILE A 158 -2.67 16.42 5.47
CA ILE A 158 -1.35 15.80 5.34
C ILE A 158 -1.40 14.60 4.38
N LEU A 159 -2.36 13.70 4.58
CA LEU A 159 -2.51 12.50 3.76
C LEU A 159 -2.89 12.82 2.30
N LEU A 160 -3.72 13.85 2.09
CA LEU A 160 -4.00 14.37 0.75
C LEU A 160 -2.73 14.88 0.08
N ASN A 161 -1.91 15.68 0.76
CA ASN A 161 -0.64 16.15 0.20
C ASN A 161 0.31 15.00 -0.15
N GLN A 162 0.38 13.98 0.71
CA GLN A 162 1.16 12.79 0.46
C GLN A 162 0.66 12.02 -0.77
N LEU A 163 -0.66 11.82 -0.90
CA LEU A 163 -1.27 11.16 -2.06
C LEU A 163 -1.03 11.94 -3.36
N LEU A 164 -0.99 13.27 -3.30
CA LEU A 164 -0.71 14.10 -4.47
C LEU A 164 0.71 13.85 -5.01
N GLU A 165 1.72 13.91 -4.14
CA GLU A 165 3.11 13.64 -4.52
C GLU A 165 3.31 12.23 -5.04
N GLN A 166 2.70 11.28 -4.35
CA GLN A 166 2.60 9.89 -4.78
C GLN A 166 1.99 9.74 -6.18
N THR A 167 0.95 10.53 -6.50
CA THR A 167 0.29 10.47 -7.81
C THR A 167 1.18 11.10 -8.89
N LYS A 168 1.91 12.18 -8.59
CA LYS A 168 2.91 12.77 -9.49
C LYS A 168 4.04 11.80 -9.81
N GLN A 169 4.58 11.12 -8.80
CA GLN A 169 5.61 10.08 -8.98
C GLN A 169 5.10 8.95 -9.87
N HIS A 170 3.84 8.53 -9.67
CA HIS A 170 3.23 7.53 -10.55
C HIS A 170 3.15 8.01 -12.01
N ASN A 171 2.72 9.25 -12.25
CA ASN A 171 2.66 9.83 -13.60
C ASN A 171 4.05 9.88 -14.24
N GLN A 172 5.07 10.27 -13.47
CA GLN A 172 6.45 10.30 -13.95
C GLN A 172 6.94 8.91 -14.40
N LEU A 173 6.73 7.89 -13.57
CA LEU A 173 7.06 6.51 -13.93
C LEU A 173 6.30 6.01 -15.17
N MET A 174 5.05 6.44 -15.35
CA MET A 174 4.27 6.09 -16.54
C MET A 174 4.81 6.76 -17.81
N LYS A 175 5.25 8.02 -17.73
CA LYS A 175 5.92 8.70 -18.84
C LYS A 175 7.21 7.98 -19.25
N GLU A 176 8.04 7.61 -18.27
CA GLU A 176 9.27 6.86 -18.53
C GLU A 176 9.01 5.52 -19.21
N LYS A 177 7.92 4.84 -18.82
CA LYS A 177 7.50 3.59 -19.47
C LYS A 177 7.01 3.78 -20.90
N LEU A 178 6.33 4.89 -21.18
CA LEU A 178 5.84 5.20 -22.52
C LEU A 178 6.96 5.64 -23.47
N ALA A 179 8.01 6.27 -22.92
CA ALA A 179 9.17 6.75 -23.67
C ALA A 179 10.14 5.63 -24.09
N LYS A 180 10.19 4.52 -23.34
CA LYS A 180 10.90 3.29 -23.74
C LYS A 180 10.12 2.55 -24.81
#